data_AF-A0A966C150-F1
#
_entry.id   AF-A0A966C150-F1
#
_cell.length_a   1.000
_cell.length_b   1.000
_cell.length_c   1.000
_cell.angle_alpha   90.00
_cell.angle_beta   90.00
_cell.angle_gamma   90.00
#
_symmetry.space_group_name_H-M   'P 1'
#
loop_
_entity.id
_entity.type
_entity.pdbx_description
1 polymer ?
#
loop_
_entity_poly.entity_id
_entity_poly.type
_entity_poly.pdbx_seq_one_letter_code
_entity_poly.pdbx_strand_id
1 'polypeptide(L)' 'MWRLWLIFDPRRTLVALAIFLFVLALLIHFILLSTDRFNWIEGPGAGPAATASLEQSERLT' A
#
# COMPACT_ATOMS: atom_id res chain seq x y z
N MET A 1 -10.73 20.90 -31.07
CA MET A 1 -9.80 19.98 -30.39
C MET A 1 -10.38 18.56 -30.33
N TRP A 2 -10.67 17.95 -31.49
CA TRP A 2 -11.21 16.59 -31.60
C TRP A 2 -10.24 15.63 -32.29
N ARG A 3 -9.26 16.19 -33.01
CA ARG A 3 -8.18 15.47 -33.71
C ARG A 3 -7.25 14.67 -32.77
N LEU A 4 -7.20 15.02 -31.48
CA LEU A 4 -6.48 14.23 -30.47
C LEU A 4 -7.04 12.80 -30.36
N TRP A 5 -8.35 12.60 -30.57
CA TRP A 5 -8.97 11.27 -30.57
C TRP A 5 -8.70 10.45 -31.83
N LEU A 6 -8.16 11.05 -32.91
CA LEU A 6 -7.78 10.32 -34.12
C LEU A 6 -6.40 9.63 -34.00
N ILE A 7 -5.56 10.10 -33.07
CA ILE A 7 -4.24 9.52 -32.78
C ILE A 7 -4.30 8.65 -31.51
N PHE A 8 -5.13 9.04 -30.56
CA PHE A 8 -5.33 8.32 -29.32
C PHE A 8 -6.61 7.50 -29.39
N ASP A 9 -6.47 6.19 -29.58
CA ASP A 9 -7.60 5.25 -29.51
C ASP A 9 -8.33 5.40 -28.16
N PRO A 10 -9.60 5.86 -28.15
CA PRO A 10 -10.34 6.26 -26.95
C PRO A 10 -10.28 5.25 -25.81
N ARG A 11 -10.35 3.97 -26.19
CA ARG A 11 -10.34 2.84 -25.26
C ARG A 11 -8.99 2.70 -24.59
N ARG A 12 -7.91 2.85 -25.35
CA ARG A 12 -6.54 2.56 -24.88
C ARG A 12 -6.05 3.65 -23.92
N THR A 13 -6.40 4.90 -24.16
CA THR A 13 -6.06 6.01 -23.25
C THR A 13 -6.79 5.94 -21.92
N LEU A 14 -8.10 5.62 -21.93
CA LEU A 14 -8.86 5.43 -20.68
C LEU A 14 -8.33 4.24 -19.87
N VAL A 15 -8.01 3.13 -20.54
CA VAL A 15 -7.41 1.95 -19.89
C VAL A 15 -6.00 2.26 -19.37
N ALA A 16 -5.17 2.96 -20.14
CA ALA A 16 -3.83 3.34 -19.70
C ALA A 16 -3.86 4.26 -18.48
N LEU A 17 -4.77 5.24 -18.44
CA LEU A 17 -4.94 6.13 -17.29
C LEU A 17 -5.43 5.35 -16.06
N ALA A 18 -6.42 4.47 -16.23
CA ALA A 18 -6.95 3.64 -15.14
C ALA A 18 -5.87 2.71 -14.57
N ILE A 19 -5.12 2.02 -15.42
CA ILE A 19 -4.03 1.13 -14.99
C ILE A 19 -2.91 1.94 -14.34
N PHE A 20 -2.53 3.09 -14.91
CA PHE A 20 -1.50 3.94 -14.33
C PHE A 20 -1.85 4.37 -12.90
N LEU A 21 -3.07 4.88 -12.69
CA LEU A 21 -3.55 5.29 -11.38
C LEU A 21 -3.66 4.10 -10.42
N PHE A 22 -4.11 2.95 -10.91
CA PHE A 22 -4.24 1.73 -10.11
C PHE A 22 -2.90 1.17 -9.65
N VAL A 23 -1.92 1.08 -10.56
CA VAL A 23 -0.55 0.65 -10.25
C VAL A 23 0.10 1.63 -9.28
N LEU A 24 -0.07 2.93 -9.46
CA LEU A 24 0.43 3.95 -8.55
C LEU A 24 -0.16 3.79 -7.14
N ALA A 25 -1.47 3.53 -7.05
CA ALA A 25 -2.14 3.27 -5.77
C ALA A 25 -1.56 2.02 -5.09
N LEU A 26 -1.43 0.90 -5.81
CA LEU A 26 -0.85 -0.31 -5.25
C LEU A 26 0.59 -0.10 -4.78
N LEU A 27 1.43 0.60 -5.56
CA LEU A 27 2.81 0.92 -5.18
C LEU A 27 2.87 1.64 -3.83
N ILE A 28 2.03 2.66 -3.63
CA ILE A 28 1.95 3.41 -2.38
C ILE A 28 1.50 2.49 -1.23
N HIS A 29 0.44 1.70 -1.44
CA HIS A 29 -0.07 0.80 -0.39
C HIS A 29 0.95 -0.27 0.00
N PHE A 30 1.65 -0.88 -0.98
CA PHE A 30 2.70 -1.86 -0.73
C PHE A 30 3.87 -1.26 0.05
N ILE A 31 4.24 0.00 -0.20
CA ILE A 31 5.28 0.69 0.58
C ILE A 31 4.80 0.89 2.02
N LEU A 32 3.58 1.38 2.23
CA LEU A 32 3.05 1.57 3.58
C LEU A 32 2.92 0.25 4.33
N LEU A 33 2.44 -0.81 3.67
CA LEU A 33 2.30 -2.14 4.26
C LEU A 33 3.66 -2.79 4.54
N SER A 34 4.67 -2.56 3.71
CA SER A 34 6.03 -3.07 3.94
C SER A 34 6.75 -2.36 5.08
N THR A 35 6.26 -1.18 5.51
CA THR A 35 6.91 -0.42 6.59
C THR A 35 6.29 -0.82 7.92
N ASP A 36 7.12 -1.38 8.81
CA ASP A 36 6.79 -1.84 10.17
C ASP A 36 5.84 -0.92 10.97
N ARG A 37 5.99 0.41 10.77
CA ARG A 37 5.20 1.45 11.45
C ARG A 37 3.83 1.76 10.84
N PHE A 38 3.63 1.48 9.55
CA PHE A 38 2.40 1.82 8.81
C PHE A 38 1.65 0.58 8.30
N ASN A 39 2.16 -0.61 8.62
CA ASN A 39 1.52 -1.88 8.32
C ASN A 39 0.28 -2.06 9.20
N TRP A 40 -0.86 -1.61 8.68
CA TRP A 40 -2.13 -1.63 9.40
C TRP A 40 -2.72 -3.05 9.57
N ILE A 41 -2.19 -4.05 8.86
CA ILE A 41 -2.61 -5.46 8.97
C ILE A 41 -1.95 -6.14 10.18
N GLU A 42 -0.70 -5.79 10.51
CA GLU A 42 0.06 -6.40 11.60
C GLU A 42 -0.35 -5.84 12.99
N GLY A 43 -1.08 -4.72 13.02
CA GLY A 43 -1.45 -4.04 14.27
C GLY A 43 -0.26 -3.42 15.01
N PRO A 44 -0.46 -2.79 16.18
CA PRO A 44 0.55 -1.98 16.89
C PRO A 44 1.80 -2.73 17.43
N GLY A 45 2.15 -3.90 16.89
CA GLY A 45 3.13 -4.81 17.48
C GLY A 45 4.42 -5.06 16.69
N ALA A 46 4.65 -4.40 15.56
CA ALA A 46 5.84 -4.71 14.76
C ALA A 46 7.11 -3.94 15.20
N GLY A 47 6.97 -2.85 15.98
CA GLY A 47 8.13 -2.24 16.66
C GLY A 47 8.58 -3.07 17.87
N PRO A 48 9.84 -2.95 18.35
CA PRO A 48 10.44 -3.74 19.46
C PRO A 48 9.74 -3.64 20.85
N ALA A 49 8.50 -3.15 20.90
CA ALA A 49 7.65 -3.10 22.08
C ALA A 49 6.71 -4.32 22.22
N ALA A 50 6.39 -5.08 21.17
CA ALA A 50 5.49 -6.24 21.31
C ALA A 50 6.15 -7.46 21.94
N THR A 51 7.47 -7.62 21.77
CA THR A 51 8.25 -8.64 22.47
C THR A 51 8.41 -8.35 23.97
N ALA A 52 8.32 -7.08 24.39
CA ALA A 52 8.39 -6.71 25.81
C ALA A 52 7.13 -7.12 26.59
N SER A 53 5.98 -7.23 25.93
CA SER A 53 4.71 -7.53 26.61
C SER A 53 4.53 -9.01 26.97
N LEU A 54 5.20 -9.92 26.24
CA LEU A 54 5.17 -11.36 26.53
C LEU A 54 6.22 -11.75 27.59
N GLU A 55 7.38 -11.10 27.61
CA GLU A 55 8.42 -11.35 28.61
C GLU A 55 8.00 -10.89 30.02
N GLN A 56 7.22 -9.81 30.14
CA GLN A 56 6.71 -9.34 31.43
C GLN A 56 5.65 -10.27 32.05
N SER A 57 4.83 -10.93 31.23
CA SER A 57 3.85 -11.91 31.73
C SER A 57 4.50 -13.19 32.25
N GLU A 58 5.60 -13.64 31.66
CA GLU A 58 6.31 -14.86 32.06
C GLU A 58 7.16 -14.65 33.33
N ARG A 59 7.56 -13.40 33.61
CA ARG A 59 8.27 -13.03 34.85
C ARG A 59 7.35 -12.83 36.07
N LEU A 60 6.03 -12.88 35.89
CA LEU A 60 5.04 -12.67 36.96
C LEU A 60 4.24 -13.94 37.32
N THR A 61 4.64 -15.10 36.79
CA THR A 61 4.16 -16.44 37.17
C THR A 61 5.32 -17.29 37.67
#